data_AF-A0AAW4ELZ8-F1
#
_entry.id   AF-A0AAW4ELZ8-F1
#
_cell.length_a   1.000
_cell.length_b   1.000
_cell.length_c   1.000
_cell.angle_alpha   90.00
_cell.angle_beta   90.00
_cell.angle_gamma   90.00
#
_symmetry.space_group_name_H-M   'P 1'
#
loop_
_entity.id
_entity.type
_entity.pdbx_description
1 polymer ?
#
loop_
_entity_poly.entity_id
_entity_poly.type
_entity_poly.pdbx_seq_one_letter_code
_entity_poly.pdbx_strand_id
1 'polypeptide(L)'
;MLPSLGYQGFRTAPIPSGWVKMGERWALWWNGREVASVTPNREGGYRLHMNALKMWQTKNAPVASVRQGKRFAERWCAARLFPDLPLREAVVSLTDDTPIQASQPLPGLPPTREQQLQAQRLDEAAAAASARVMAALEPVRPPAETKPRAADTRKGRLSASGRQYPRV
;
A
#
# COMPACT_ATOMS: atom_id res chain seq x y z
N MET A 1 -7.96 20.03 4.54
CA MET A 1 -6.71 19.72 5.26
C MET A 1 -6.42 18.25 5.08
N LEU A 2 -5.38 17.91 4.31
CA LEU A 2 -4.97 16.52 4.15
C LEU A 2 -4.22 16.10 5.42
N PRO A 3 -4.52 14.93 6.01
CA PRO A 3 -3.65 14.38 7.05
C PRO A 3 -2.26 14.20 6.44
N SER A 4 -1.26 14.65 7.20
CA SER A 4 0.15 14.40 6.96
C SER A 4 0.34 13.01 6.37
N LEU A 5 0.88 12.93 5.15
CA LEU A 5 1.28 11.67 4.53
C LEU A 5 2.09 10.88 5.56
N GLY A 6 1.49 9.84 6.13
CA GLY A 6 2.22 8.81 6.83
C GLY A 6 3.15 8.19 5.81
N TYR A 7 4.41 8.59 5.87
CA TYR A 7 5.46 8.15 4.97
C TYR A 7 5.62 6.62 5.12
N GLN A 8 5.06 5.86 4.17
CA GLN A 8 5.18 4.40 4.05
C GLN A 8 6.58 3.95 3.55
N GLY A 9 7.57 4.84 3.51
CA GLY A 9 8.83 4.63 2.80
C GLY A 9 9.96 3.94 3.56
N PHE A 10 9.77 3.53 4.82
CA PHE A 10 10.75 2.70 5.54
C PHE A 10 10.16 1.31 5.80
N ARG A 11 10.26 0.44 4.79
CA ARG A 11 10.24 -1.03 4.96
C ARG A 11 11.65 -1.61 5.12
N THR A 12 12.66 -0.76 5.34
CA THR A 12 14.04 -1.15 5.57
C THR A 12 14.34 -1.06 7.06
N ALA A 13 14.68 -2.19 7.67
CA ALA A 13 15.38 -2.20 8.94
C ALA A 13 16.78 -1.59 8.71
N PRO A 14 17.26 -0.67 9.56
CA PRO A 14 16.71 -0.27 10.86
C PRO A 14 15.80 0.98 10.83
N ILE A 15 14.94 1.10 11.86
CA ILE A 15 14.05 2.25 12.07
C ILE A 15 14.92 3.51 12.24
N PRO A 16 14.67 4.59 11.48
CA PRO A 16 15.45 5.81 11.63
C PRO A 16 15.25 6.40 13.03
N SER A 17 16.37 6.72 13.68
CA SER A 17 16.45 7.54 14.89
C SER A 17 17.23 8.82 14.58
N GLY A 18 16.97 9.87 15.36
CA GLY A 18 17.70 11.13 15.25
C GLY A 18 17.35 11.97 14.01
N TRP A 19 18.28 12.83 13.59
CA TRP A 19 18.04 13.80 12.52
C TRP A 19 18.34 13.22 11.14
N VAL A 20 17.30 13.05 10.33
CA VAL A 20 17.41 12.61 8.94
C VAL A 20 17.21 13.79 8.00
N LYS A 21 18.13 13.97 7.03
CA LYS A 21 17.97 14.95 5.95
C LYS A 21 17.19 14.32 4.80
N MET A 22 16.04 14.91 4.47
CA MET A 22 15.14 14.48 3.39
C MET A 22 15.00 15.63 2.39
N GLY A 23 15.84 15.62 1.35
CA GLY A 23 15.94 16.74 0.41
C GLY A 23 16.39 18.03 1.11
N GLU A 24 15.54 19.05 1.09
CA GLU A 24 15.81 20.33 1.78
C GLU A 24 15.28 20.37 3.22
N ARG A 25 14.50 19.36 3.64
CA ARG A 25 13.91 19.26 4.98
C ARG A 25 14.78 18.40 5.89
N TRP A 26 14.82 18.77 7.17
CA TRP A 26 15.38 17.93 8.23
C TRP A 26 14.23 17.42 9.09
N ALA A 27 14.18 16.11 9.33
CA ALA A 27 13.17 15.47 10.15
C ALA A 27 13.83 14.78 11.35
N LEU A 28 13.31 15.00 12.55
CA LEU A 28 13.70 14.30 13.77
C LEU A 28 12.78 13.11 13.95
N TRP A 29 13.37 11.90 13.95
CA TRP A 29 12.67 10.65 14.11
C TRP A 29 12.90 10.06 15.49
N TRP A 30 11.81 9.55 16.07
CA TRP A 30 11.84 8.82 17.32
C TRP A 30 10.83 7.68 17.26
N ASN A 31 11.28 6.45 17.57
CA ASN A 31 10.46 5.25 17.57
C ASN A 31 9.62 5.06 16.28
N GLY A 32 10.23 5.33 15.12
CA GLY A 32 9.58 5.19 13.80
C GLY A 32 8.56 6.28 13.46
N ARG A 33 8.51 7.37 14.24
CA ARG A 33 7.63 8.52 13.98
C ARG A 33 8.45 9.82 13.86
N GLU A 34 8.05 10.66 12.90
CA GLU A 34 8.54 12.04 12.88
C GLU A 34 7.94 12.84 14.05
N VAL A 35 8.81 13.33 14.93
CA VAL A 35 8.43 14.13 16.11
C VAL A 35 8.69 15.63 15.93
N ALA A 36 9.56 16.01 15.00
CA ALA A 36 9.76 17.39 14.58
C ALA A 36 10.37 17.47 13.18
N SER A 37 10.25 18.63 12.53
CA SER A 37 10.91 18.89 11.26
C SER A 37 11.22 20.36 11.04
N VAL A 38 12.36 20.62 10.40
CA VAL A 38 12.79 21.94 9.94
C VAL A 38 12.73 21.94 8.42
N THR A 39 11.87 22.79 7.85
CA THR A 39 11.68 22.92 6.40
C THR A 39 12.04 24.34 5.99
N PRO A 40 12.74 24.57 4.86
CA PRO A 40 12.94 25.92 4.33
C PRO A 40 11.59 26.57 4.03
N ASN A 41 11.51 27.89 4.25
CA ASN A 41 10.39 28.73 3.85
C ASN A 41 10.72 29.44 2.54
N ARG A 42 9.69 29.84 1.78
CA ARG A 42 9.85 30.55 0.49
C ARG A 42 10.53 31.91 0.63
N GLU A 43 10.53 32.49 1.81
CA GLU A 43 11.12 33.79 2.15
C GLU A 43 12.59 33.70 2.57
N GLY A 44 13.26 32.55 2.41
CA GLY A 44 14.67 32.36 2.77
C GLY A 44 14.93 32.06 4.25
N GLY A 45 13.88 32.01 5.08
CA GLY A 45 13.94 31.51 6.46
C GLY A 45 13.66 30.01 6.58
N TYR A 46 13.58 29.49 7.81
CA TYR A 46 13.17 28.11 8.07
C TYR A 46 11.90 28.08 8.94
N ARG A 47 11.08 27.06 8.74
CA ARG A 47 9.92 26.74 9.57
C ARG A 47 10.20 25.46 10.35
N LEU A 48 10.08 25.55 11.67
CA LEU A 48 10.08 24.42 12.57
C LEU A 48 8.64 23.97 12.82
N HIS A 49 8.37 22.69 12.60
CA HIS A 49 7.14 21.99 12.94
C HIS A 49 7.45 20.95 14.03
N MET A 50 6.63 20.86 15.08
CA MET A 50 6.88 19.98 16.23
C MET A 50 5.63 19.22 16.61
N ASN A 51 5.72 17.89 16.74
CA ASN A 51 4.62 16.95 17.00
C ASN A 51 5.09 15.72 17.81
N ALA A 52 5.52 15.93 19.05
CA ALA A 52 6.18 14.87 19.84
C ALA A 52 5.23 13.79 20.40
N LEU A 53 3.97 14.10 20.77
CA LEU A 53 3.10 13.13 21.45
C LEU A 53 1.66 13.16 20.91
N LYS A 54 0.95 14.26 21.19
CA LYS A 54 -0.49 14.41 20.90
C LYS A 54 -0.71 15.37 19.74
N MET A 55 -1.64 15.03 18.84
CA MET A 55 -1.92 15.82 17.62
C MET A 55 -2.30 17.28 17.90
N TRP A 56 -2.93 17.57 19.04
CA TRP A 56 -3.31 18.93 19.45
C TRP A 56 -2.19 19.74 20.13
N GLN A 57 -1.03 19.13 20.39
CA GLN A 57 0.16 19.84 20.89
C GLN A 57 1.12 20.22 19.76
N THR A 58 0.67 20.10 18.52
CA THR A 58 1.46 20.47 17.34
C THR A 58 1.76 21.97 17.39
N LYS A 59 3.05 22.33 17.24
CA LYS A 59 3.50 23.72 17.23
C LYS A 59 4.29 24.02 15.96
N ASN A 60 4.10 25.22 15.43
CA ASN A 60 4.87 25.77 14.33
C ASN A 60 5.58 27.05 14.79
N ALA A 61 6.84 27.22 14.40
CA ALA A 61 7.62 28.42 14.69
C ALA A 61 8.57 28.77 13.54
N PRO A 62 8.79 30.06 13.24
CA PRO A 62 9.89 30.47 12.38
C PRO A 62 11.22 30.30 13.13
N VAL A 63 12.27 29.89 12.41
CA VAL A 63 13.63 29.79 12.94
C VAL A 63 14.62 30.37 11.94
N ALA A 64 15.66 31.05 12.45
CA ALA A 64 16.62 31.77 11.61
C ALA A 64 17.64 30.82 10.96
N SER A 65 17.84 29.62 11.52
CA SER A 65 18.75 28.63 10.95
C SER A 65 18.31 27.20 11.28
N VAL A 66 18.76 26.24 10.46
CA VAL A 66 18.58 24.81 10.72
C VAL A 66 19.17 24.43 12.08
N ARG A 67 20.37 24.91 12.41
CA ARG A 67 21.04 24.59 13.68
C ARG A 67 20.22 25.03 14.88
N GLN A 68 19.67 26.24 14.84
CA GLN A 68 18.79 26.74 15.89
C GLN A 68 17.50 25.92 15.98
N GLY A 69 16.86 25.65 14.83
CA GLY A 69 15.65 24.84 14.76
C GLY A 69 15.85 23.44 15.35
N LYS A 70 16.96 22.78 15.01
CA LYS A 70 17.31 21.47 15.55
C LYS A 70 17.48 21.48 17.06
N ARG A 71 18.28 22.41 17.60
CA ARG A 71 18.52 22.53 19.04
C ARG A 71 17.24 22.81 19.83
N PHE A 72 16.37 23.66 19.30
CA PHE A 72 15.10 23.95 19.95
C PHE A 72 14.18 22.72 19.92
N ALA A 73 14.05 22.07 18.76
CA ALA A 73 13.24 20.87 18.60
C ALA A 73 13.72 19.72 19.49
N GLU A 74 15.03 19.46 19.55
CA GLU A 74 15.64 18.46 20.45
C GLU A 74 15.19 18.66 21.89
N ARG A 75 15.36 19.87 22.43
CA ARG A 75 14.97 20.18 23.83
C ARG A 75 13.47 20.09 24.04
N TRP A 76 12.68 20.59 23.08
CA TRP A 76 11.22 20.61 23.16
C TRP A 76 10.62 19.20 23.11
N CYS A 77 11.16 18.34 22.24
CA CYS A 77 10.78 16.94 22.11
C CYS A 77 11.27 16.12 23.30
N ALA A 78 12.53 16.29 23.72
CA ALA A 78 13.11 15.56 24.84
C ALA A 78 12.33 15.77 26.14
N ALA A 79 11.99 17.02 26.47
CA ALA A 79 11.20 17.36 27.65
C ALA A 79 9.78 16.75 27.66
N ARG A 80 9.29 16.28 26.50
CA ARG A 80 7.95 15.70 26.35
C ARG A 80 7.98 14.18 26.26
N LEU A 81 8.91 13.65 25.48
CA LEU A 81 9.07 12.22 25.23
C LEU A 81 9.64 11.49 26.45
N PHE A 82 10.50 12.16 27.23
CA PHE A 82 11.17 11.60 28.39
C PHE A 82 10.96 12.51 29.62
N PRO A 83 9.73 12.58 30.17
CA PRO A 83 9.43 13.47 31.29
C PRO A 83 10.19 13.09 32.58
N ASP A 84 10.59 11.83 32.71
CA ASP A 84 11.26 11.29 33.90
C ASP A 84 12.79 11.42 33.85
N LEU A 85 13.36 11.83 32.71
CA LEU A 85 14.81 11.97 32.53
C LEU A 85 15.23 13.44 32.62
N PRO A 86 16.44 13.74 33.14
CA PRO A 86 16.97 15.08 33.09
C PRO A 86 17.19 15.50 31.63
N LEU A 87 16.89 16.76 31.30
CA LEU A 87 16.83 17.24 29.91
C LEU A 87 18.08 16.92 29.09
N ARG A 88 19.26 16.96 29.70
CA ARG A 88 20.52 16.61 29.04
C ARG A 88 20.53 15.16 28.56
N GLU A 89 20.17 14.22 29.43
CA GLU A 89 20.12 12.79 29.12
C GLU A 89 18.99 12.48 28.13
N ALA A 90 17.84 13.13 28.30
CA ALA A 90 16.72 13.02 27.36
C ALA A 90 17.11 13.46 25.94
N VAL A 91 17.86 14.55 25.79
CA VAL A 91 18.38 15.00 24.48
C VAL A 91 19.39 14.00 23.92
N VAL A 92 20.31 13.49 24.74
CA VAL A 92 21.27 12.47 24.32
C VAL A 92 20.53 11.23 23.81
N SER A 93 19.58 10.69 24.59
CA SER A 93 18.79 9.52 24.19
C SER A 93 17.96 9.77 22.92
N LEU A 94 17.41 10.98 22.74
CA LEU A 94 16.63 11.34 21.56
C LEU A 94 17.48 11.49 20.29
N THR A 95 18.72 11.94 20.43
CA THR A 95 19.66 12.18 19.31
C THR A 95 20.67 11.08 19.13
N ASP A 96 20.58 10.02 19.94
CA ASP A 96 21.37 8.82 19.77
C ASP A 96 20.93 8.14 18.47
N ASP A 97 21.79 8.25 17.45
CA ASP A 97 21.60 7.65 16.13
C ASP A 97 21.84 6.13 16.15
N THR A 98 22.02 5.52 17.34
CA THR A 98 22.07 4.07 17.49
C THR A 98 20.80 3.47 16.88
N PRO A 99 20.93 2.69 15.79
CA PRO A 99 19.76 2.17 15.10
C PRO A 99 18.96 1.31 16.07
N ILE A 100 17.68 1.63 16.25
CA ILE A 100 16.80 0.81 17.06
C ILE A 100 16.68 -0.52 16.33
N GLN A 101 17.36 -1.55 16.83
CA GLN A 101 17.15 -2.90 16.36
C GLN A 101 15.69 -3.23 16.60
N ALA A 102 14.94 -3.45 15.52
CA ALA A 102 13.64 -4.07 15.63
C ALA A 102 13.87 -5.38 16.38
N SER A 103 13.22 -5.53 17.53
CA SER A 103 13.21 -6.79 18.27
C SER A 103 12.89 -7.90 17.26
N GLN A 104 13.71 -8.96 17.25
CA GLN A 104 13.44 -10.11 16.40
C GLN A 104 11.98 -10.51 16.61
N PRO A 105 11.20 -10.75 15.53
CA PRO A 105 9.83 -11.19 15.69
C PRO A 105 9.85 -12.39 16.63
N LEU A 106 9.10 -12.30 17.73
CA LEU A 106 8.95 -13.44 18.64
C LEU A 106 8.60 -14.67 17.78
N PRO A 107 9.23 -15.84 18.00
CA PRO A 107 8.86 -17.04 17.26
C PRO A 107 7.34 -17.20 17.37
N GLY A 108 6.69 -17.16 16.21
CA GLY A 108 5.23 -17.18 16.14
C GLY A 108 4.69 -18.40 16.88
N LEU A 109 3.59 -18.21 17.61
CA LEU A 109 2.89 -19.34 18.22
C LEU A 109 2.59 -20.39 17.13
N PRO A 110 2.79 -21.68 17.41
CA PRO A 110 2.41 -22.72 16.46
C PRO A 110 0.92 -22.56 16.12
N PRO A 111 0.54 -22.71 14.84
CA PRO A 111 -0.83 -22.48 14.41
C PRO A 111 -1.77 -23.41 15.17
N THR A 112 -2.86 -22.86 15.70
CA THR A 112 -3.85 -23.63 16.42
C THR A 112 -4.52 -24.64 15.48
N ARG A 113 -5.08 -25.72 16.05
CA ARG A 113 -5.80 -26.74 15.27
C ARG A 113 -6.91 -26.15 14.40
N GLU A 114 -7.58 -25.12 14.90
CA GLU A 114 -8.61 -24.38 14.15
C GLU A 114 -8.03 -23.60 12.97
N GLN A 115 -6.90 -22.93 13.14
CA GLN A 115 -6.19 -22.26 12.04
C GLN A 115 -5.75 -23.24 10.97
N GLN A 116 -5.29 -24.44 11.37
CA GLN A 116 -4.93 -25.50 10.43
C GLN A 116 -6.13 -26.01 9.64
N LEU A 117 -7.26 -26.23 10.32
CA LEU A 117 -8.51 -26.64 9.65
C LEU A 117 -9.03 -25.55 8.71
N GLN A 118 -8.91 -24.27 9.08
CA GLN A 118 -9.29 -23.16 8.22
C GLN A 118 -8.38 -23.04 7.00
N ALA A 119 -7.07 -23.24 7.15
CA ALA A 119 -6.13 -23.30 6.05
C ALA A 119 -6.44 -24.47 5.09
N GLN A 120 -6.74 -25.67 5.62
CA GLN A 120 -7.15 -26.81 4.80
C GLN A 120 -8.43 -26.54 4.01
N ARG A 121 -9.43 -25.91 4.63
CA ARG A 121 -10.67 -25.53 3.93
C ARG A 121 -10.42 -24.51 2.83
N LEU A 122 -9.51 -23.56 3.06
CA LEU A 122 -9.11 -22.58 2.05
C LEU A 122 -8.39 -23.25 0.87
N ASP A 123 -7.47 -24.18 1.14
CA ASP A 123 -6.78 -24.94 0.10
C ASP A 123 -7.74 -25.81 -0.72
N GLU A 124 -8.69 -26.48 -0.06
CA GLU A 124 -9.71 -27.29 -0.73
C GLU A 124 -10.62 -26.42 -1.61
N ALA A 125 -11.03 -25.25 -1.11
CA ALA A 125 -11.81 -24.29 -1.90
C ALA A 125 -11.02 -23.73 -3.08
N ALA A 126 -9.72 -23.45 -2.89
CA ALA A 126 -8.84 -22.97 -3.94
C ALA A 126 -8.60 -24.04 -5.03
N ALA A 127 -8.45 -25.30 -4.64
CA ALA A 127 -8.35 -26.42 -5.56
C ALA A 127 -9.64 -26.60 -6.38
N ALA A 128 -10.80 -26.55 -5.72
CA ALA A 128 -12.09 -26.64 -6.39
C ALA A 128 -12.35 -25.47 -7.37
N ALA A 129 -11.96 -24.25 -6.99
CA ALA A 129 -12.05 -23.09 -7.87
C ALA A 129 -11.13 -23.23 -9.07
N SER A 130 -9.89 -23.66 -8.86
CA SER A 130 -8.91 -23.88 -9.92
C SER A 130 -9.38 -24.96 -10.90
N ALA A 131 -9.95 -26.06 -10.41
CA ALA A 131 -10.52 -27.11 -11.25
C ALA A 131 -11.67 -26.61 -12.14
N ARG A 132 -12.55 -25.75 -11.61
CA ARG A 132 -13.64 -25.14 -12.39
C ARG A 132 -13.11 -24.21 -13.48
N VAL A 133 -12.09 -23.41 -13.16
CA VAL A 133 -11.43 -22.53 -14.14
C VAL A 133 -10.77 -23.37 -15.22
N MET A 134 -10.02 -24.40 -14.87
CA MET A 134 -9.37 -25.29 -15.85
C MET A 134 -10.39 -26.01 -16.74
N ALA A 135 -11.51 -26.49 -16.18
CA ALA A 135 -12.58 -27.10 -16.95
C ALA A 135 -13.27 -26.11 -17.91
N ALA A 136 -13.42 -24.85 -17.51
CA ALA A 136 -13.97 -23.79 -18.37
C ALA A 136 -12.99 -23.33 -19.46
N LEU A 137 -11.69 -23.55 -19.25
CA LEU A 137 -10.63 -23.25 -20.20
C LEU A 137 -10.30 -24.44 -21.12
N GLU A 138 -10.89 -25.62 -20.91
CA GLU A 138 -10.73 -26.72 -21.86
C GLU A 138 -11.29 -26.32 -23.25
N PRO A 139 -10.56 -26.61 -24.35
CA PRO A 139 -10.99 -26.20 -25.68
C PRO A 139 -12.33 -26.86 -26.03
N VAL A 140 -13.30 -26.03 -26.46
CA VAL A 140 -14.58 -26.50 -27.02
C VAL A 140 -14.28 -27.47 -28.16
N ARG A 141 -14.55 -28.77 -27.96
CA ARG A 141 -14.54 -29.75 -29.04
C ARG A 141 -15.57 -29.31 -30.09
N PRO A 142 -15.19 -29.14 -31.37
CA PRO A 142 -16.18 -28.88 -32.40
C PRO A 142 -17.13 -30.09 -32.49
N PRO A 143 -18.45 -29.86 -32.69
CA PRO A 143 -19.41 -30.94 -32.79
C PRO A 143 -19.05 -31.84 -33.98
N ALA A 144 -19.13 -33.16 -33.76
CA ALA A 144 -18.85 -34.16 -34.78
C ALA A 144 -19.70 -33.88 -36.04
N GLU A 145 -19.04 -33.81 -37.20
CA GLU A 145 -19.67 -33.64 -38.51
C GLU A 145 -20.76 -34.70 -38.69
N THR A 146 -22.03 -34.27 -38.69
CA THR A 146 -23.14 -35.08 -39.16
C THR A 146 -23.09 -35.06 -40.68
N LYS A 147 -22.72 -36.21 -41.28
CA LYS A 147 -22.69 -36.42 -42.73
C LYS A 147 -23.99 -35.91 -43.39
N PRO A 148 -23.93 -35.20 -44.54
CA PRO A 148 -25.12 -34.84 -45.26
C PRO A 148 -25.77 -36.09 -45.87
N ARG A 149 -27.09 -36.19 -45.66
CA ARG A 149 -27.97 -37.22 -46.22
C ARG A 149 -28.09 -37.03 -47.75
N ALA A 150 -28.24 -38.15 -48.43
CA ALA A 150 -28.15 -38.34 -49.89
C ALA A 150 -28.88 -37.29 -50.75
N ALA A 151 -28.24 -36.94 -51.87
CA ALA A 151 -28.75 -36.07 -52.92
C ALA A 151 -29.99 -36.67 -53.59
N ASP A 152 -31.09 -35.90 -53.62
CA ASP A 152 -32.30 -36.25 -54.37
C ASP A 152 -32.21 -35.66 -55.78
N THR A 153 -31.97 -36.54 -56.76
CA THR A 153 -31.91 -36.23 -58.18
C THR A 153 -33.29 -36.30 -58.80
N ARG A 154 -34.01 -35.17 -58.87
CA ARG A 154 -35.10 -35.00 -59.87
C ARG A 154 -35.47 -33.52 -60.09
N LYS A 155 -34.78 -32.88 -61.02
CA LYS A 155 -35.30 -31.72 -61.76
C LYS A 155 -35.45 -32.11 -63.23
N GLY A 156 -36.69 -32.45 -63.62
CA GLY A 156 -37.15 -32.59 -65.01
C GLY A 156 -37.87 -31.31 -65.44
N ARG A 157 -37.59 -30.88 -66.68
CA ARG A 157 -37.85 -29.59 -67.34
C ARG A 157 -39.33 -29.24 -67.64
N LEU A 158 -39.57 -27.91 -67.68
CA LEU A 158 -40.30 -27.05 -68.66
C LEU A 158 -41.76 -27.45 -69.02
N SER A 159 -42.75 -26.55 -69.17
CA SER A 159 -42.76 -25.32 -70.00
C SER A 159 -44.10 -24.54 -69.84
N ALA A 160 -44.09 -23.25 -70.22
CA ALA A 160 -45.14 -22.37 -70.84
C ALA A 160 -46.60 -22.42 -70.32
N SER A 161 -47.42 -21.37 -70.19
CA SER A 161 -47.53 -19.98 -70.69
C SER A 161 -48.76 -19.41 -69.94
N GLY A 162 -48.83 -18.17 -69.44
CA GLY A 162 -49.18 -16.97 -70.22
C GLY A 162 -50.39 -16.23 -69.60
N ARG A 163 -50.24 -14.91 -69.37
CA ARG A 163 -51.27 -13.86 -69.11
C ARG A 163 -52.14 -14.03 -67.84
N GLN A 164 -52.61 -13.00 -67.13
CA GLN A 164 -52.90 -11.59 -67.47
C GLN A 164 -53.01 -10.76 -66.15
N TYR A 165 -52.65 -9.47 -66.23
CA TYR A 165 -52.86 -8.36 -65.26
C TYR A 165 -54.34 -8.18 -64.82
N PRO A 166 -54.72 -7.35 -63.80
CA PRO A 166 -54.08 -6.06 -63.45
C PRO A 166 -54.06 -5.58 -61.97
N ARG A 167 -53.35 -4.44 -61.83
CA ARG A 167 -53.28 -3.43 -60.76
C ARG A 167 -54.62 -3.10 -60.09
N VAL A 168 -54.58 -2.81 -58.78
CA VAL A 168 -54.55 -1.45 -58.19
C VAL A 168 -53.59 -1.45 -57.01
#